data_AF-A0A6S6SBH7-F1
#
_entry.id   AF-A0A6S6SBH7-F1
#
_cell.length_a   1.000
_cell.length_b   1.000
_cell.length_c   1.000
_cell.angle_alpha   90.00
_cell.angle_beta   90.00
_cell.angle_gamma   90.00
#
_symmetry.space_group_name_H-M   'P 1'
#
loop_
_entity.id
_entity.type
_entity.pdbx_description
1 polymer ?
#
loop_
_entity_poly.entity_id
_entity_poly.type
_entity_poly.pdbx_seq_one_letter_code
_entity_poly.pdbx_strand_id
1 'polypeptide(L)'
;MHETDIENLKFNLDYVDRSENSCFVSGWIHSSGAIIESLRVEIPGQLTQESNQLDIRTDVNKFYNLPKKLRSGFKFILETQGEFSSLVFSVKLRGIEEYQLIKAVQNPHRVEEPAPQIPSININNPFPGMIVVEDFYDNPDLVREYAMAQEFNPNLQHHKGARTQTKTIFEGTKSFLEATLHKRITNWDEHLYNGVFQYCVAEDSLVYHTDHQSYAAVVFLTPDAPVECGTSFYKSKHNGLMNTPTQADCERTGKSMNQLSQEMFDGNYYDKTRWETVDVIGNIYNRMIIWDAQKVHAASAYFGNRMENSRLFHMFFFDAG
;
A
#
# COMPACT_ATOMS: atom_id res chain seq x y z
N MET A 1 -3.22 39.30 -17.82
CA MET A 1 -3.17 38.20 -18.81
C MET A 1 -4.54 37.85 -19.39
N HIS A 2 -5.66 38.18 -18.72
CA HIS A 2 -7.03 37.86 -19.20
C HIS A 2 -7.85 39.08 -19.65
N GLU A 3 -7.23 40.26 -19.76
CA GLU A 3 -7.91 41.49 -20.19
C GLU A 3 -8.11 41.49 -21.71
N THR A 4 -9.16 42.17 -22.17
CA THR A 4 -9.50 42.34 -23.59
C THR A 4 -9.61 43.82 -23.91
N ASP A 5 -9.65 44.18 -25.19
CA ASP A 5 -9.85 45.58 -25.61
C ASP A 5 -11.30 46.05 -25.41
N ILE A 6 -12.22 45.14 -25.05
CA ILE A 6 -13.60 45.45 -24.72
C ILE A 6 -13.69 45.72 -23.21
N GLU A 7 -14.16 46.91 -22.85
CA GLU A 7 -14.26 47.33 -21.45
C GLU A 7 -15.08 46.33 -20.61
N ASN A 8 -14.59 45.99 -19.43
CA ASN A 8 -15.25 45.07 -18.49
C ASN A 8 -15.45 43.65 -19.02
N LEU A 9 -14.75 43.23 -20.08
CA LEU A 9 -14.76 41.87 -20.61
C LEU A 9 -13.40 41.19 -20.38
N LYS A 10 -13.45 39.99 -19.81
CA LYS A 10 -12.27 39.12 -19.62
C LYS A 10 -12.43 37.84 -20.41
N PHE A 11 -11.31 37.38 -20.97
CA PHE A 11 -11.25 36.19 -21.81
C PHE A 11 -9.94 35.43 -21.59
N ASN A 12 -10.03 34.11 -21.54
CA ASN A 12 -8.87 33.24 -21.65
C ASN A 12 -9.18 32.04 -22.55
N LEU A 13 -8.18 31.66 -23.33
CA LEU A 13 -8.18 30.42 -24.09
C LEU A 13 -7.34 29.42 -23.30
N ASP A 14 -7.97 28.42 -22.71
CA ASP A 14 -7.29 27.45 -21.83
C ASP A 14 -6.57 26.40 -22.67
N TYR A 15 -7.22 25.95 -23.75
CA TYR A 15 -6.75 24.80 -24.50
C TYR A 15 -7.09 24.92 -25.98
N VAL A 16 -6.12 24.57 -26.83
CA VAL A 16 -6.30 24.35 -28.25
C VAL A 16 -5.67 23.01 -28.60
N ASP A 17 -6.43 22.14 -29.24
CA ASP A 17 -5.94 20.85 -29.73
C ASP A 17 -6.33 20.68 -31.19
N ARG A 18 -5.31 20.47 -32.02
CA ARG A 18 -5.45 20.40 -33.47
C ARG A 18 -5.25 18.96 -33.91
N SER A 19 -6.20 18.48 -34.70
CA SER A 19 -6.08 17.26 -35.50
C SER A 19 -6.08 17.62 -36.99
N GLU A 20 -5.93 16.62 -37.86
CA GLU A 20 -5.90 16.81 -39.32
C GLU A 20 -7.18 17.47 -39.86
N ASN A 21 -8.35 17.15 -39.29
CA ASN A 21 -9.66 17.61 -39.76
C ASN A 21 -10.51 18.29 -38.68
N SER A 22 -9.94 18.55 -37.51
CA SER A 22 -10.66 19.22 -36.43
C SER A 22 -9.76 20.08 -35.56
N CYS A 23 -10.35 21.12 -34.96
CA CYS A 23 -9.71 21.92 -33.92
C CYS A 23 -10.65 22.00 -32.72
N PHE A 24 -10.25 21.40 -31.60
CA PHE A 24 -10.93 21.59 -30.33
C PHE A 24 -10.35 22.81 -29.62
N VAL A 25 -11.23 23.71 -29.20
CA VAL A 25 -10.83 24.86 -28.37
C VAL A 25 -11.73 24.97 -27.16
N SER A 26 -11.13 25.30 -26.02
CA SER A 26 -11.88 25.57 -24.80
C SER A 26 -11.23 26.67 -23.99
N GLY A 27 -12.06 27.36 -23.23
CA GLY A 27 -11.62 28.47 -22.40
C GLY A 27 -12.75 29.04 -21.60
N TRP A 28 -12.62 30.30 -21.22
CA TRP A 28 -13.67 31.01 -20.52
C TRP A 28 -13.74 32.49 -20.91
N ILE A 29 -14.93 33.06 -20.74
CA ILE A 29 -15.25 34.46 -20.97
C ILE A 29 -16.22 34.93 -19.88
N HIS A 30 -16.02 36.13 -19.36
CA HIS A 30 -17.03 36.77 -18.51
C HIS A 30 -17.00 38.29 -18.68
N SER A 31 -18.14 38.94 -18.44
CA SER A 31 -18.24 40.40 -18.39
C SER A 31 -18.84 40.85 -17.06
N SER A 32 -18.33 41.96 -16.51
CA SER A 32 -18.92 42.65 -15.36
C SER A 32 -19.85 43.81 -15.75
N GLY A 33 -19.83 44.23 -17.01
CA GLY A 33 -20.57 45.40 -17.50
C GLY A 33 -21.72 45.09 -18.47
N ALA A 34 -21.68 43.94 -19.15
CA ALA A 34 -22.68 43.59 -20.17
C ALA A 34 -23.07 42.11 -20.10
N ILE A 35 -24.25 41.77 -20.65
CA ILE A 35 -24.70 40.39 -20.78
C ILE A 35 -24.17 39.82 -22.09
N ILE A 36 -23.42 38.71 -22.00
CA ILE A 36 -22.94 37.96 -23.16
C ILE A 36 -24.12 37.16 -23.74
N GLU A 37 -24.45 37.40 -25.01
CA GLU A 37 -25.50 36.66 -25.72
C GLU A 37 -24.95 35.42 -26.40
N SER A 38 -23.83 35.57 -27.12
CA SER A 38 -23.13 34.44 -27.73
C SER A 38 -21.66 34.75 -27.99
N LEU A 39 -20.89 33.68 -28.12
CA LEU A 39 -19.49 33.69 -28.49
C LEU A 39 -19.35 33.08 -29.89
N ARG A 40 -18.51 33.69 -30.72
CA ARG A 40 -18.20 33.26 -32.08
C ARG A 40 -16.71 32.93 -32.19
N VAL A 41 -16.43 31.82 -32.85
CA VAL A 41 -15.10 31.42 -33.30
C VAL A 41 -15.09 31.34 -34.81
N GLU A 42 -14.08 31.93 -35.42
CA GLU A 42 -13.88 31.94 -36.84
C GLU A 42 -12.47 31.44 -37.20
N ILE A 43 -12.41 30.62 -38.24
CA ILE A 43 -11.19 30.36 -39.01
C ILE A 43 -11.32 31.18 -40.29
N PRO A 44 -10.56 32.29 -40.44
CA PRO A 44 -10.73 33.20 -41.56
C PRO A 44 -10.68 32.48 -42.92
N GLY A 45 -11.72 32.66 -43.72
CA GLY A 45 -11.84 32.05 -45.05
C GLY A 45 -12.22 30.57 -45.08
N GLN A 46 -12.45 29.91 -43.93
CA GLN A 46 -12.85 28.51 -43.87
C GLN A 46 -14.21 28.30 -43.19
N LEU A 47 -14.36 28.73 -41.94
CA LEU A 47 -15.57 28.46 -41.16
C LEU A 47 -15.83 29.50 -40.09
N THR A 48 -17.10 29.61 -39.71
CA THR A 48 -17.55 30.40 -38.56
C THR A 48 -18.53 29.56 -37.75
N GLN A 49 -18.29 29.45 -36.45
CA GLN A 49 -19.20 28.78 -35.50
C GLN A 49 -19.56 29.73 -34.36
N GLU A 50 -20.81 29.63 -33.90
CA GLU A 50 -21.35 30.42 -32.81
C GLU A 50 -21.95 29.49 -31.74
N SER A 51 -21.82 29.88 -30.47
CA SER A 51 -22.51 29.24 -29.35
C SER A 51 -23.05 30.29 -28.37
N ASN A 52 -24.31 30.13 -27.96
CA ASN A 52 -24.92 30.81 -26.82
C ASN A 52 -24.97 29.91 -25.57
N GLN A 53 -24.42 28.70 -25.65
CA GLN A 53 -24.38 27.74 -24.55
C GLN A 53 -22.99 27.74 -23.91
N LEU A 54 -22.88 28.51 -22.83
CA LEU A 54 -21.68 28.51 -21.98
C LEU A 54 -21.86 27.50 -20.82
N ASP A 55 -20.74 26.95 -20.37
CA ASP A 55 -20.63 26.02 -19.25
C ASP A 55 -20.30 26.74 -17.95
N ILE A 56 -20.61 26.13 -16.80
CA ILE A 56 -20.16 26.65 -15.50
C ILE A 56 -18.68 26.31 -15.29
N ARG A 57 -17.87 27.31 -14.97
CA ARG A 57 -16.47 27.14 -14.56
C ARG A 57 -16.28 27.59 -13.11
N THR A 58 -16.31 26.62 -12.19
CA THR A 58 -16.27 26.90 -10.74
C THR A 58 -14.93 27.47 -10.29
N ASP A 59 -13.84 27.05 -10.91
CA ASP A 59 -12.49 27.56 -10.72
C ASP A 59 -12.40 29.04 -11.09
N VAL A 60 -12.90 29.42 -12.28
CA VAL A 60 -12.94 30.80 -12.77
C VAL A 60 -13.86 31.66 -11.92
N ASN A 61 -15.07 31.17 -11.62
CA ASN A 61 -16.04 31.90 -10.79
C ASN A 61 -15.47 32.18 -9.39
N LYS A 62 -14.72 31.24 -8.81
CA LYS A 62 -14.04 31.43 -7.51
C LYS A 62 -12.91 32.45 -7.63
N PHE A 63 -12.08 32.36 -8.66
CA PHE A 63 -10.94 33.27 -8.85
C PHE A 63 -11.37 34.73 -9.00
N TYR A 64 -12.45 34.99 -9.75
CA TYR A 64 -12.99 36.33 -10.00
C TYR A 64 -14.13 36.77 -9.08
N ASN A 65 -14.46 35.98 -8.05
CA ASN A 65 -15.57 36.25 -7.13
C ASN A 65 -16.92 36.48 -7.85
N LEU A 66 -17.20 35.65 -8.87
CA LEU A 66 -18.43 35.70 -9.68
C LEU A 66 -19.52 34.80 -9.07
N PRO A 67 -20.82 34.98 -9.44
CA PRO A 67 -21.88 34.10 -9.01
C PRO A 67 -21.56 32.63 -9.31
N LYS A 68 -21.75 31.73 -8.34
CA LYS A 68 -21.35 30.32 -8.45
C LYS A 68 -21.91 29.60 -9.68
N LYS A 69 -23.13 29.97 -10.10
CA LYS A 69 -23.84 29.38 -11.24
C LYS A 69 -23.65 30.16 -12.55
N LEU A 70 -22.79 31.17 -12.57
CA LEU A 70 -22.48 31.90 -13.79
C LEU A 70 -21.83 30.94 -14.79
N ARG A 71 -22.36 30.96 -16.03
CA ARG A 71 -21.85 30.18 -17.15
C ARG A 71 -20.83 31.02 -17.91
N SER A 72 -19.56 30.68 -17.74
CA SER A 72 -18.40 31.43 -18.26
C SER A 72 -17.49 30.56 -19.13
N GLY A 73 -17.61 29.24 -19.11
CA GLY A 73 -16.81 28.34 -19.93
C GLY A 73 -17.34 28.21 -21.35
N PHE A 74 -16.46 28.05 -22.33
CA PHE A 74 -16.84 27.72 -23.70
C PHE A 74 -16.04 26.52 -24.22
N LYS A 75 -16.63 25.81 -25.18
CA LYS A 75 -16.00 24.74 -25.95
C LYS A 75 -16.48 24.81 -27.39
N PHE A 76 -15.57 24.68 -28.34
CA PHE A 76 -15.88 24.50 -29.75
C PHE A 76 -15.12 23.29 -30.29
N ILE A 77 -15.78 22.56 -31.18
CA ILE A 77 -15.15 21.55 -32.04
C ILE A 77 -15.36 22.06 -33.46
N LEU A 78 -14.31 22.58 -34.06
CA LEU A 78 -14.34 23.16 -35.40
C LEU A 78 -13.94 22.07 -36.40
N GLU A 79 -14.77 21.78 -37.40
CA GLU A 79 -14.44 20.85 -38.49
C GLU A 79 -13.63 21.60 -39.56
N THR A 80 -12.32 21.34 -39.62
CA THR A 80 -11.38 22.15 -40.42
C THR A 80 -11.16 21.53 -41.79
N GLN A 81 -11.06 22.35 -42.84
CA GLN A 81 -10.78 21.91 -44.21
C GLN A 81 -9.30 22.11 -44.55
N GLY A 82 -8.42 21.46 -43.78
CA GLY A 82 -6.96 21.59 -43.90
C GLY A 82 -6.34 22.62 -42.94
N GLU A 83 -5.12 23.05 -43.26
CA GLU A 83 -4.34 23.94 -42.38
C GLU A 83 -4.95 25.35 -42.28
N PHE A 84 -4.79 25.97 -41.11
CA PHE A 84 -5.17 27.36 -40.87
C PHE A 84 -4.17 28.05 -39.95
N SER A 85 -3.97 29.35 -40.15
CA SER A 85 -2.97 30.14 -39.43
C SER A 85 -3.53 30.88 -38.22
N SER A 86 -4.84 31.01 -38.07
CA SER A 86 -5.41 31.78 -36.95
C SER A 86 -6.82 31.38 -36.54
N LEU A 87 -7.15 31.67 -35.29
CA LEU A 87 -8.52 31.66 -34.75
C LEU A 87 -8.91 33.06 -34.32
N VAL A 88 -10.10 33.48 -34.68
CA VAL A 88 -10.66 34.79 -34.31
C VAL A 88 -11.85 34.56 -33.39
N PHE A 89 -11.76 35.07 -32.16
CA PHE A 89 -12.82 35.03 -31.18
C PHE A 89 -13.53 36.38 -31.15
N SER A 90 -14.85 36.37 -31.28
CA SER A 90 -15.69 37.57 -31.22
C SER A 90 -16.91 37.34 -30.32
N VAL A 91 -17.39 38.36 -29.62
CA VAL A 91 -18.54 38.27 -28.71
C VAL A 91 -19.70 39.12 -29.20
N LYS A 92 -20.93 38.64 -28.98
CA LYS A 92 -22.15 39.45 -29.08
C LYS A 92 -22.64 39.80 -27.68
N LEU A 93 -22.75 41.09 -27.41
CA LEU A 93 -23.26 41.62 -26.13
C LEU A 93 -24.68 42.13 -26.32
N ARG A 94 -25.52 41.94 -25.31
CA ARG A 94 -26.93 42.35 -25.35
C ARG A 94 -27.05 43.85 -25.62
N GLY A 95 -27.82 44.20 -26.64
CA GLY A 95 -28.04 45.58 -27.07
C GLY A 95 -27.02 46.12 -28.08
N ILE A 96 -26.06 45.30 -28.51
CA ILE A 96 -25.10 45.62 -29.59
C ILE A 96 -25.42 44.71 -30.78
N GLU A 97 -25.66 45.31 -31.95
CA GLU A 97 -26.07 44.55 -33.14
C GLU A 97 -24.95 43.67 -33.71
N GLU A 98 -23.72 44.21 -33.70
CA GLU A 98 -22.54 43.59 -34.31
C GLU A 98 -21.71 42.79 -33.31
N TYR A 99 -20.95 41.82 -33.84
CA TYR A 99 -19.93 41.11 -33.07
C TYR A 99 -18.72 41.99 -32.86
N GLN A 100 -18.21 41.99 -31.63
CA GLN A 100 -16.97 42.68 -31.29
C GLN A 100 -15.82 41.70 -31.18
N LEU A 101 -14.69 42.04 -31.80
CA LEU A 101 -13.47 41.24 -31.74
C LEU A 101 -12.94 41.19 -30.31
N ILE A 102 -12.68 39.98 -29.82
CA ILE A 102 -12.07 39.75 -28.51
C ILE A 102 -10.56 39.52 -28.66
N LYS A 103 -10.20 38.55 -29.50
CA LYS A 103 -8.81 38.09 -29.65
C LYS A 103 -8.61 37.33 -30.96
N ALA A 104 -7.54 37.64 -31.66
CA ALA A 104 -7.02 36.81 -32.75
C ALA A 104 -5.82 36.01 -32.24
N VAL A 105 -5.90 34.68 -32.28
CA VAL A 105 -4.81 33.77 -31.89
C VAL A 105 -4.10 33.31 -33.16
N GLN A 106 -2.84 33.73 -33.31
CA GLN A 106 -1.98 33.31 -34.42
C GLN A 106 -1.33 31.97 -34.10
N ASN A 107 -1.24 31.10 -35.10
CA ASN A 107 -0.70 29.74 -35.03
C ASN A 107 -1.09 28.99 -33.76
N PRO A 108 -2.40 28.82 -33.46
CA PRO A 108 -2.83 28.19 -32.23
C PRO A 108 -2.29 26.76 -32.17
N HIS A 109 -1.52 26.45 -31.14
CA HIS A 109 -0.96 25.12 -30.90
C HIS A 109 -1.30 24.71 -29.46
N ARG A 110 -1.15 23.41 -29.19
CA ARG A 110 -1.32 22.88 -27.85
C ARG A 110 -0.38 23.60 -26.89
N VAL A 111 -0.95 24.22 -25.86
CA VAL A 111 -0.19 24.68 -24.70
C VAL A 111 0.06 23.43 -23.87
N GLU A 112 1.27 22.87 -23.95
CA GLU A 112 1.67 21.77 -23.08
C GLU A 112 1.85 22.32 -21.67
N GLU A 113 0.98 21.92 -20.74
CA GLU A 113 1.28 22.10 -19.33
C GLU A 113 2.52 21.26 -18.98
N PRO A 114 3.48 21.81 -18.23
CA PRO A 114 4.64 21.05 -17.82
C PRO A 114 4.17 19.82 -17.03
N ALA A 115 4.63 18.64 -17.42
CA ALA A 115 4.32 17.41 -16.71
C ALA A 115 4.68 17.58 -15.21
N PRO A 116 3.87 17.04 -14.29
CA PRO A 116 4.20 17.09 -12.87
C PRO A 116 5.58 16.46 -12.64
N GLN A 117 6.46 17.20 -11.98
CA GLN A 117 7.78 16.69 -11.62
C GLN A 117 7.61 15.61 -10.55
N ILE A 118 7.98 14.38 -10.90
CA ILE A 118 8.03 13.28 -9.93
C ILE A 118 9.24 13.53 -9.02
N PRO A 119 9.06 13.67 -7.70
CA PRO A 119 10.18 13.82 -6.79
C PRO A 119 11.07 12.58 -6.84
N SER A 120 12.39 12.78 -6.69
CA SER A 120 13.32 11.66 -6.53
C SER A 120 13.06 10.99 -5.19
N ILE A 121 12.52 9.77 -5.22
CA ILE A 121 12.21 8.95 -4.04
C ILE A 121 13.01 7.65 -4.14
N ASN A 122 13.78 7.34 -3.10
CA ASN A 122 14.50 6.07 -2.99
C ASN A 122 13.64 5.00 -2.30
N ILE A 123 13.69 3.76 -2.79
CA ILE A 123 13.06 2.60 -2.16
C ILE A 123 14.14 1.90 -1.30
N ASN A 124 13.95 1.90 0.03
CA ASN A 124 15.05 1.61 0.96
C ASN A 124 15.17 0.15 1.42
N ASN A 125 14.08 -0.59 1.61
CA ASN A 125 14.13 -1.95 2.15
C ASN A 125 13.60 -2.96 1.13
N PRO A 126 14.46 -3.80 0.51
CA PRO A 126 14.02 -4.81 -0.44
C PRO A 126 13.60 -6.13 0.24
N PHE A 127 13.79 -6.28 1.55
CA PHE A 127 13.56 -7.55 2.24
C PHE A 127 12.17 -7.61 2.90
N PRO A 128 11.41 -8.69 2.69
CA PRO A 128 10.10 -8.86 3.32
C PRO A 128 10.26 -9.06 4.84
N GLY A 129 9.38 -8.44 5.63
CA GLY A 129 9.36 -8.63 7.08
C GLY A 129 8.74 -9.95 7.54
N MET A 130 7.98 -10.60 6.66
CA MET A 130 7.33 -11.90 6.84
C MET A 130 7.01 -12.50 5.46
N ILE A 131 7.12 -13.81 5.34
CA ILE A 131 6.82 -14.57 4.12
C ILE A 131 5.87 -15.71 4.49
N VAL A 132 4.85 -15.91 3.67
CA VAL A 132 3.95 -17.06 3.74
C VAL A 132 4.18 -17.91 2.50
N VAL A 133 4.43 -19.20 2.70
CA VAL A 133 4.62 -20.19 1.64
C VAL A 133 3.54 -21.25 1.81
N GLU A 134 2.68 -21.41 0.81
CA GLU A 134 1.71 -22.50 0.77
C GLU A 134 2.37 -23.77 0.23
N ASP A 135 1.80 -24.92 0.58
CA ASP A 135 2.19 -26.23 0.05
C ASP A 135 3.71 -26.52 0.15
N PHE A 136 4.29 -26.26 1.33
CA PHE A 136 5.74 -26.30 1.53
C PHE A 136 6.35 -27.71 1.32
N TYR A 137 5.77 -28.73 1.94
CA TYR A 137 6.18 -30.13 1.72
C TYR A 137 5.46 -30.70 0.50
N ASP A 138 6.17 -31.52 -0.27
CA ASP A 138 5.60 -32.28 -1.38
C ASP A 138 4.65 -33.40 -0.91
N ASN A 139 4.95 -33.99 0.26
CA ASN A 139 4.12 -35.00 0.91
C ASN A 139 3.94 -34.68 2.41
N PRO A 140 3.05 -33.73 2.75
CA PRO A 140 2.85 -33.30 4.13
C PRO A 140 2.25 -34.38 5.03
N ASP A 141 1.52 -35.34 4.47
CA ASP A 141 0.95 -36.48 5.20
C ASP A 141 2.07 -37.38 5.73
N LEU A 142 3.06 -37.71 4.87
CA LEU A 142 4.23 -38.48 5.28
C LEU A 142 5.06 -37.76 6.36
N VAL A 143 5.21 -36.44 6.24
CA VAL A 143 5.91 -35.63 7.26
C VAL A 143 5.16 -35.67 8.60
N ARG A 144 3.82 -35.56 8.57
CA ARG A 144 2.98 -35.65 9.76
C ARG A 144 3.07 -37.05 10.39
N GLU A 145 2.96 -38.11 9.60
CA GLU A 145 3.11 -39.50 10.06
C GLU A 145 4.48 -39.72 10.70
N TYR A 146 5.55 -39.26 10.05
CA TYR A 146 6.90 -39.31 10.59
C TYR A 146 7.00 -38.59 11.93
N ALA A 147 6.48 -37.35 12.01
CA ALA A 147 6.49 -36.55 13.23
C ALA A 147 5.77 -37.28 14.37
N MET A 148 4.57 -37.82 14.12
CA MET A 148 3.77 -38.53 15.11
C MET A 148 4.40 -39.82 15.63
N ALA A 149 5.29 -40.44 14.86
CA ALA A 149 6.05 -41.61 15.29
C ALA A 149 7.24 -41.27 16.19
N GLN A 150 7.60 -39.99 16.36
CA GLN A 150 8.70 -39.55 17.20
C GLN A 150 8.32 -39.46 18.68
N GLU A 151 9.33 -39.46 19.54
CA GLU A 151 9.14 -39.24 20.98
C GLU A 151 9.04 -37.75 21.31
N PHE A 152 7.91 -37.35 21.91
CA PHE A 152 7.67 -35.98 22.38
C PHE A 152 7.83 -35.89 23.89
N ASN A 153 8.62 -34.91 24.34
CA ASN A 153 8.84 -34.66 25.74
C ASN A 153 8.35 -33.24 26.11
N PRO A 154 7.52 -33.09 27.16
CA PRO A 154 7.14 -31.78 27.66
C PRO A 154 8.33 -31.13 28.39
N ASN A 155 8.51 -29.82 28.22
CA ASN A 155 9.50 -29.06 28.98
C ASN A 155 8.88 -27.77 29.53
N LEU A 156 8.17 -27.92 30.65
CA LEU A 156 7.39 -26.85 31.28
C LEU A 156 8.22 -25.62 31.69
N GLN A 157 9.55 -25.73 31.77
CA GLN A 157 10.44 -24.63 32.15
C GLN A 157 10.79 -23.72 30.97
N HIS A 158 10.79 -24.23 29.74
CA HIS A 158 11.32 -23.50 28.58
C HIS A 158 10.32 -23.30 27.45
N HIS A 159 9.31 -24.16 27.31
CA HIS A 159 8.26 -24.02 26.30
C HIS A 159 6.94 -24.64 26.74
N LYS A 160 5.85 -24.29 26.06
CA LYS A 160 4.54 -24.96 26.24
C LYS A 160 4.40 -26.13 25.28
N GLY A 161 3.49 -27.04 25.55
CA GLY A 161 3.37 -28.27 24.80
C GLY A 161 4.61 -29.18 24.90
N ALA A 162 4.75 -30.09 23.95
CA ALA A 162 5.84 -31.05 23.90
C ALA A 162 6.59 -30.97 22.57
N ARG A 163 7.91 -31.23 22.62
CA ARG A 163 8.81 -31.20 21.46
C ARG A 163 9.51 -32.53 21.25
N THR A 164 9.90 -32.82 20.02
CA THR A 164 10.87 -33.88 19.75
C THR A 164 12.25 -33.49 20.27
N GLN A 165 13.01 -34.46 20.78
CA GLN A 165 14.42 -34.24 21.16
C GLN A 165 15.33 -34.23 19.93
N THR A 166 14.99 -35.04 18.93
CA THR A 166 15.74 -35.15 17.68
C THR A 166 15.34 -34.03 16.73
N LYS A 167 16.36 -33.37 16.16
CA LYS A 167 16.20 -32.46 15.02
C LYS A 167 15.99 -33.26 13.75
N THR A 168 14.97 -32.92 12.98
CA THR A 168 14.67 -33.46 11.67
C THR A 168 14.70 -32.33 10.65
N ILE A 169 15.76 -32.25 9.87
CA ILE A 169 15.87 -31.29 8.77
C ILE A 169 15.86 -32.07 7.47
N PHE A 170 14.79 -31.95 6.69
CA PHE A 170 14.68 -32.58 5.38
C PHE A 170 15.65 -31.92 4.39
N GLU A 171 16.21 -32.72 3.48
CA GLU A 171 17.14 -32.24 2.47
C GLU A 171 16.53 -31.10 1.64
N GLY A 172 17.35 -30.10 1.29
CA GLY A 172 16.91 -28.93 0.53
C GLY A 172 16.26 -27.81 1.36
N THR A 173 15.84 -28.06 2.61
CA THR A 173 15.18 -27.04 3.46
C THR A 173 16.01 -25.75 3.59
N LYS A 174 17.32 -25.88 3.87
CA LYS A 174 18.22 -24.73 4.01
C LYS A 174 18.30 -23.91 2.70
N SER A 175 18.53 -24.58 1.58
CA SER A 175 18.65 -23.94 0.26
C SER A 175 17.36 -23.25 -0.16
N PHE A 176 16.20 -23.86 0.16
CA PHE A 176 14.90 -23.24 -0.04
C PHE A 176 14.74 -21.93 0.74
N LEU A 177 15.11 -21.92 2.02
CA LEU A 177 15.01 -20.73 2.87
C LEU A 177 15.95 -19.61 2.40
N GLU A 178 17.18 -19.95 2.01
CA GLU A 178 18.14 -18.97 1.45
C GLU A 178 17.61 -18.33 0.16
N ALA A 179 17.05 -19.15 -0.73
CA ALA A 179 16.46 -18.67 -1.99
C ALA A 179 15.24 -17.77 -1.72
N THR A 180 14.39 -18.16 -0.77
CA THR A 180 13.16 -17.43 -0.42
C THR A 180 13.45 -16.09 0.26
N LEU A 181 14.47 -16.03 1.11
CA LEU A 181 14.85 -14.81 1.83
C LEU A 181 15.78 -13.89 1.04
N HIS A 182 16.36 -14.39 -0.06
CA HIS A 182 17.48 -13.75 -0.76
C HIS A 182 18.64 -13.40 0.18
N LYS A 183 18.93 -14.28 1.15
CA LYS A 183 19.97 -14.13 2.17
C LYS A 183 20.72 -15.44 2.38
N ARG A 184 21.98 -15.37 2.79
CA ARG A 184 22.73 -16.57 3.19
C ARG A 184 22.48 -16.89 4.65
N ILE A 185 22.24 -18.16 4.96
CA ILE A 185 22.11 -18.62 6.33
C ILE A 185 23.52 -18.77 6.93
N THR A 186 23.78 -17.99 7.98
CA THR A 186 25.06 -17.91 8.67
C THR A 186 25.13 -18.83 9.89
N ASN A 187 23.99 -19.12 10.53
CA ASN A 187 23.90 -20.10 11.61
C ASN A 187 22.69 -21.02 11.42
N TRP A 188 22.94 -22.30 11.20
CA TRP A 188 21.93 -23.31 10.92
C TRP A 188 21.87 -24.38 12.02
N ASP A 189 23.01 -24.97 12.38
CA ASP A 189 23.05 -26.18 13.21
C ASP A 189 23.13 -25.90 14.72
N GLU A 190 23.59 -24.71 15.13
CA GLU A 190 23.86 -24.41 16.54
C GLU A 190 22.59 -24.13 17.35
N HIS A 191 21.49 -23.72 16.68
CA HIS A 191 20.21 -23.47 17.35
C HIS A 191 19.55 -24.78 17.77
N LEU A 192 19.41 -24.98 19.08
CA LEU A 192 18.95 -26.24 19.69
C LEU A 192 17.60 -26.73 19.15
N TYR A 193 16.69 -25.82 18.85
CA TYR A 193 15.33 -26.14 18.39
C TYR A 193 15.13 -25.93 16.89
N ASN A 194 16.20 -25.80 16.10
CA ASN A 194 16.07 -25.76 14.65
C ASN A 194 15.72 -27.16 14.10
N GLY A 195 14.60 -27.28 13.40
CA GLY A 195 14.13 -28.52 12.79
C GLY A 195 13.45 -29.49 13.77
N VAL A 196 12.83 -29.01 14.86
CA VAL A 196 12.11 -29.90 15.79
C VAL A 196 10.61 -29.82 15.55
N PHE A 197 9.89 -30.90 15.85
CA PHE A 197 8.42 -30.86 15.87
C PHE A 197 7.93 -30.44 17.24
N GLN A 198 6.82 -29.72 17.28
CA GLN A 198 6.13 -29.33 18.50
C GLN A 198 4.63 -29.49 18.33
N TYR A 199 3.94 -29.91 19.38
CA TYR A 199 2.49 -29.76 19.46
C TYR A 199 2.06 -29.06 20.75
N CYS A 200 0.96 -28.32 20.68
CA CYS A 200 0.29 -27.69 21.83
C CYS A 200 -1.21 -27.95 21.78
N VAL A 201 -1.81 -28.27 22.92
CA VAL A 201 -3.25 -28.56 23.10
C VAL A 201 -4.00 -27.35 23.67
N ALA A 202 -5.33 -27.40 23.69
CA ALA A 202 -6.18 -26.29 24.15
C ALA A 202 -5.91 -25.82 25.59
N GLU A 203 -5.36 -26.70 26.44
CA GLU A 203 -5.03 -26.40 27.84
C GLU A 203 -3.69 -25.65 28.00
N ASP A 204 -2.86 -25.61 26.96
CA ASP A 204 -1.58 -24.90 27.00
C ASP A 204 -1.79 -23.37 27.03
N SER A 205 -0.95 -22.66 27.78
CA SER A 205 -0.98 -21.19 27.82
C SER A 205 -0.31 -20.59 26.59
N LEU A 206 -0.85 -19.47 26.08
CA LEU A 206 -0.17 -18.67 25.06
C LEU A 206 1.02 -17.92 25.66
N VAL A 207 2.13 -17.85 24.93
CA VAL A 207 3.36 -17.16 25.36
C VAL A 207 3.69 -16.05 24.39
N TYR A 208 3.66 -14.80 24.87
CA TYR A 208 4.00 -13.59 24.12
C TYR A 208 5.49 -13.30 24.29
N HIS A 209 6.27 -13.40 23.21
CA HIS A 209 7.73 -13.31 23.31
C HIS A 209 8.36 -12.81 22.00
N THR A 210 9.66 -12.58 22.08
CA THR A 210 10.58 -12.41 20.94
C THR A 210 11.65 -13.49 21.05
N ASP A 211 12.17 -13.94 19.92
CA ASP A 211 13.30 -14.86 19.89
C ASP A 211 14.63 -14.12 19.70
N HIS A 212 15.73 -14.82 19.98
CA HIS A 212 17.08 -14.27 19.85
C HIS A 212 17.66 -14.43 18.44
N GLN A 213 17.08 -15.33 17.64
CA GLN A 213 17.52 -15.59 16.27
C GLN A 213 17.13 -14.47 15.31
N SER A 214 17.75 -14.46 14.14
CA SER A 214 17.37 -13.53 13.07
C SER A 214 16.02 -13.93 12.45
N TYR A 215 15.80 -15.23 12.25
CA TYR A 215 14.58 -15.77 11.64
C TYR A 215 14.02 -16.95 12.41
N ALA A 216 12.70 -16.98 12.46
CA ALA A 216 11.93 -18.14 12.87
C ALA A 216 10.99 -18.54 11.72
N ALA A 217 10.72 -19.83 11.61
CA ALA A 217 9.72 -20.34 10.70
C ALA A 217 8.96 -21.52 11.31
N VAL A 218 7.69 -21.68 10.95
CA VAL A 218 6.90 -22.87 11.29
C VAL A 218 6.12 -23.37 10.10
N VAL A 219 5.99 -24.70 9.99
CA VAL A 219 5.08 -25.37 9.05
C VAL A 219 3.95 -26.00 9.84
N PHE A 220 2.71 -25.69 9.49
CA PHE A 220 1.54 -26.26 10.14
C PHE A 220 1.23 -27.66 9.61
N LEU A 221 1.10 -28.63 10.51
CA LEU A 221 1.00 -30.04 10.15
C LEU A 221 -0.29 -30.69 10.62
N THR A 222 -1.34 -29.93 10.92
CA THR A 222 -2.66 -30.49 11.30
C THR A 222 -3.70 -30.24 10.22
N PRO A 223 -4.25 -31.28 9.58
CA PRO A 223 -5.29 -31.12 8.57
C PRO A 223 -6.57 -30.60 9.23
N ASP A 224 -7.33 -29.79 8.49
CA ASP A 224 -8.61 -29.21 8.91
C ASP A 224 -8.57 -28.49 10.28
N ALA A 225 -7.41 -27.95 10.65
CA ALA A 225 -7.24 -27.20 11.88
C ALA A 225 -8.06 -25.90 11.87
N PRO A 226 -8.55 -25.41 13.03
CA PRO A 226 -9.16 -24.09 13.12
C PRO A 226 -8.19 -23.02 12.64
N VAL A 227 -8.60 -22.26 11.63
CA VAL A 227 -7.75 -21.26 10.95
C VAL A 227 -7.26 -20.17 11.90
N GLU A 228 -8.03 -19.88 12.95
CA GLU A 228 -7.72 -18.94 14.01
C GLU A 228 -6.61 -19.40 14.96
N CYS A 229 -6.14 -20.65 14.88
CA CYS A 229 -5.09 -21.21 15.75
C CYS A 229 -3.66 -21.07 15.16
N GLY A 230 -3.44 -20.06 14.31
CA GLY A 230 -2.16 -19.85 13.64
C GLY A 230 -1.12 -19.12 14.48
N THR A 231 -0.53 -18.06 13.92
CA THR A 231 0.46 -17.22 14.60
C THR A 231 0.05 -15.76 14.50
N SER A 232 0.13 -15.05 15.62
CA SER A 232 -0.18 -13.62 15.70
C SER A 232 1.06 -12.82 16.08
N PHE A 233 1.13 -11.61 15.54
CA PHE A 233 2.18 -10.64 15.79
C PHE A 233 1.61 -9.41 16.47
N TYR A 234 2.41 -8.78 17.33
CA TYR A 234 1.89 -7.83 18.31
C TYR A 234 2.71 -6.55 18.41
N LYS A 235 2.02 -5.50 18.84
CA LYS A 235 2.58 -4.23 19.29
C LYS A 235 2.33 -4.10 20.78
N SER A 236 3.37 -3.73 21.53
CA SER A 236 3.24 -3.39 22.95
C SER A 236 2.36 -2.16 23.13
N LYS A 237 1.32 -2.24 23.96
CA LYS A 237 0.50 -1.07 24.32
C LYS A 237 1.23 -0.09 25.25
N HIS A 238 2.33 -0.52 25.86
CA HIS A 238 3.08 0.30 26.83
C HIS A 238 4.05 1.26 26.16
N ASN A 239 4.76 0.81 25.11
CA ASN A 239 5.78 1.61 24.45
C ASN A 239 5.72 1.58 22.91
N GLY A 240 4.72 0.90 22.33
CA GLY A 240 4.49 0.87 20.89
C GLY A 240 5.49 0.04 20.10
N LEU A 241 6.43 -0.66 20.75
CA LEU A 241 7.41 -1.52 20.08
C LEU A 241 6.76 -2.81 19.58
N MET A 242 7.17 -3.25 18.40
CA MET A 242 6.75 -4.50 17.76
C MET A 242 7.88 -5.53 17.68
N ASN A 243 9.09 -5.13 18.06
CA ASN A 243 10.31 -5.90 17.97
C ASN A 243 11.12 -5.76 19.27
N THR A 244 12.12 -6.61 19.47
CA THR A 244 13.17 -6.41 20.48
C THR A 244 13.71 -4.97 20.42
N PRO A 245 13.86 -4.27 21.56
CA PRO A 245 14.35 -2.89 21.57
C PRO A 245 15.70 -2.73 20.87
N THR A 246 15.79 -1.73 19.99
CA THR A 246 17.02 -1.40 19.25
C THR A 246 17.74 -0.18 19.84
N GLN A 247 18.97 0.08 19.40
CA GLN A 247 19.70 1.30 19.76
C GLN A 247 18.96 2.57 19.32
N ALA A 248 18.31 2.53 18.15
CA ALA A 248 17.49 3.65 17.67
C ALA A 248 16.27 3.91 18.57
N ASP A 249 15.69 2.87 19.17
CA ASP A 249 14.63 3.03 20.17
C ASP A 249 15.14 3.69 21.45
N CYS A 250 16.34 3.31 21.89
CA CYS A 250 16.99 3.94 23.04
C CYS A 250 17.21 5.44 22.79
N GLU A 251 17.74 5.80 21.63
CA GLU A 251 17.99 7.20 21.24
C GLU A 251 16.69 8.02 21.15
N ARG A 252 15.64 7.42 20.58
CA ARG A 252 14.32 8.06 20.45
C ARG A 252 13.63 8.29 21.80
N THR A 253 13.82 7.39 22.76
CA THR A 253 13.06 7.38 24.02
C THR A 253 13.85 7.87 25.24
N GLY A 254 15.17 7.90 25.16
CA GLY A 254 16.06 8.16 26.29
C GLY A 254 16.11 7.01 27.32
N LYS A 255 15.59 5.82 26.98
CA LYS A 255 15.56 4.63 27.84
C LYS A 255 16.57 3.60 27.36
N SER A 256 17.11 2.79 28.27
CA SER A 256 17.92 1.61 27.92
C SER A 256 17.07 0.49 27.30
N MET A 257 17.70 -0.42 26.56
CA MET A 257 17.05 -1.62 26.02
C MET A 257 16.35 -2.44 27.11
N ASN A 258 16.98 -2.58 28.29
CA ASN A 258 16.41 -3.31 29.43
C ASN A 258 15.13 -2.64 29.95
N GLN A 259 15.11 -1.31 30.07
CA GLN A 259 13.91 -0.58 30.50
C GLN A 259 12.79 -0.73 29.47
N LEU A 260 13.10 -0.64 28.17
CA LEU A 260 12.11 -0.82 27.10
C LEU A 260 11.56 -2.25 27.09
N SER A 261 12.41 -3.27 27.27
CA SER A 261 11.99 -4.67 27.35
C SER A 261 11.15 -4.94 28.59
N GLN A 262 11.53 -4.37 29.74
CA GLN A 262 10.74 -4.44 30.97
C GLN A 262 9.35 -3.81 30.80
N GLU A 263 9.24 -2.68 30.09
CA GLU A 263 7.94 -2.08 29.80
C GLU A 263 7.05 -2.97 28.92
N MET A 264 7.65 -3.70 27.96
CA MET A 264 6.91 -4.63 27.10
C MET A 264 6.38 -5.81 27.90
N PHE A 265 7.28 -6.55 28.55
CA PHE A 265 6.96 -7.85 29.14
C PHE A 265 6.66 -7.79 30.64
N ASP A 266 7.40 -6.99 31.41
CA ASP A 266 7.30 -6.91 32.88
C ASP A 266 7.34 -8.29 33.58
N GLY A 267 8.12 -9.23 33.00
CA GLY A 267 8.18 -10.63 33.43
C GLY A 267 6.89 -11.43 33.18
N ASN A 268 5.88 -10.84 32.55
CA ASN A 268 4.59 -11.45 32.26
C ASN A 268 4.43 -11.77 30.76
N TYR A 269 4.71 -13.03 30.42
CA TYR A 269 4.64 -13.54 29.05
C TYR A 269 3.26 -14.14 28.71
N TYR A 270 2.25 -14.01 29.57
CA TYR A 270 0.96 -14.70 29.42
C TYR A 270 -0.23 -13.74 29.29
N ASP A 271 -0.06 -12.47 29.66
CA ASP A 271 -1.14 -11.49 29.67
C ASP A 271 -1.34 -10.85 28.28
N LYS A 272 -2.38 -11.32 27.57
CA LYS A 272 -2.81 -10.79 26.28
C LYS A 272 -3.15 -9.30 26.34
N THR A 273 -3.57 -8.75 27.49
CA THR A 273 -4.10 -7.39 27.56
C THR A 273 -3.03 -6.32 27.29
N ARG A 274 -1.74 -6.66 27.48
CA ARG A 274 -0.57 -5.83 27.20
C ARG A 274 -0.32 -5.59 25.70
N TRP A 275 -0.97 -6.36 24.84
CA TRP A 275 -0.66 -6.45 23.42
C TRP A 275 -1.82 -5.98 22.55
N GLU A 276 -1.49 -5.29 21.46
CA GLU A 276 -2.39 -5.01 20.34
C GLU A 276 -1.98 -5.92 19.18
N THR A 277 -2.91 -6.72 18.66
CA THR A 277 -2.65 -7.58 17.51
C THR A 277 -2.45 -6.72 16.26
N VAL A 278 -1.36 -6.96 15.54
CA VAL A 278 -1.02 -6.28 14.29
C VAL A 278 -1.33 -7.18 13.11
N ASP A 279 -0.81 -8.40 13.13
CA ASP A 279 -0.98 -9.39 12.07
C ASP A 279 -1.45 -10.73 12.63
N VAL A 280 -2.20 -11.48 11.82
CA VAL A 280 -2.64 -12.85 12.12
C VAL A 280 -2.48 -13.68 10.86
N ILE A 281 -1.68 -14.75 10.96
CA ILE A 281 -1.52 -15.73 9.90
C ILE A 281 -2.20 -17.02 10.32
N GLY A 282 -3.12 -17.51 9.49
CA GLY A 282 -3.95 -18.66 9.82
C GLY A 282 -3.21 -19.99 9.79
N ASN A 283 -3.64 -20.91 10.65
CA ASN A 283 -3.18 -22.30 10.72
C ASN A 283 -3.75 -23.11 9.54
N ILE A 284 -3.09 -23.03 8.39
CA ILE A 284 -3.47 -23.78 7.19
C ILE A 284 -2.48 -24.93 7.01
N TYR A 285 -3.02 -26.14 6.79
CA TYR A 285 -2.21 -27.33 6.63
C TYR A 285 -1.17 -27.18 5.50
N ASN A 286 0.07 -27.61 5.76
CA ASN A 286 1.23 -27.49 4.87
C ASN A 286 1.67 -26.06 4.52
N ARG A 287 1.16 -25.04 5.22
CA ARG A 287 1.66 -23.67 5.11
C ARG A 287 2.90 -23.48 5.99
N MET A 288 3.97 -22.97 5.40
CA MET A 288 5.10 -22.40 6.11
C MET A 288 4.92 -20.89 6.28
N ILE A 289 5.27 -20.40 7.47
CA ILE A 289 5.44 -18.96 7.72
C ILE A 289 6.88 -18.70 8.14
N ILE A 290 7.49 -17.65 7.62
CA ILE A 290 8.87 -17.21 7.93
C ILE A 290 8.81 -15.75 8.37
N TRP A 291 9.44 -15.38 9.48
CA TRP A 291 9.42 -14.01 9.98
C TRP A 291 10.73 -13.64 10.68
N ASP A 292 10.95 -12.34 10.84
CA ASP A 292 11.97 -11.78 11.73
C ASP A 292 11.68 -12.21 13.18
N ALA A 293 12.51 -13.09 13.73
CA ALA A 293 12.25 -13.74 15.02
C ALA A 293 12.20 -12.75 16.20
N GLN A 294 12.79 -11.56 16.02
CA GLN A 294 12.78 -10.51 17.02
C GLN A 294 11.44 -9.75 17.07
N LYS A 295 10.45 -10.08 16.21
CA LYS A 295 9.09 -9.56 16.32
C LYS A 295 8.36 -10.16 17.51
N VAL A 296 7.55 -9.37 18.20
CA VAL A 296 6.69 -9.89 19.27
C VAL A 296 5.62 -10.78 18.66
N HIS A 297 5.59 -12.05 19.05
CA HIS A 297 4.66 -13.03 18.51
C HIS A 297 4.19 -14.04 19.55
N ALA A 298 3.11 -14.75 19.21
CA ALA A 298 2.56 -15.87 19.95
C ALA A 298 1.70 -16.74 19.02
N ALA A 299 1.42 -17.98 19.41
CA ALA A 299 0.29 -18.69 18.81
C ALA A 299 -1.00 -17.89 19.01
N SER A 300 -1.89 -17.89 18.02
CA SER A 300 -3.15 -17.14 18.08
C SER A 300 -4.15 -17.77 19.06
N ALA A 301 -4.19 -19.10 19.05
CA ALA A 301 -4.95 -19.97 19.95
C ALA A 301 -4.39 -21.40 19.84
N TYR A 302 -4.72 -22.26 20.81
CA TYR A 302 -4.53 -23.71 20.70
C TYR A 302 -5.89 -24.42 20.70
N PHE A 303 -5.90 -25.67 20.23
CA PHE A 303 -7.10 -26.48 20.11
C PHE A 303 -6.77 -27.96 20.37
N GLY A 304 -7.81 -28.77 20.50
CA GLY A 304 -7.66 -30.20 20.73
C GLY A 304 -7.18 -30.55 22.14
N ASN A 305 -6.93 -31.84 22.33
CA ASN A 305 -6.55 -32.42 23.61
C ASN A 305 -5.45 -33.50 23.51
N ARG A 306 -4.95 -33.77 22.31
CA ARG A 306 -3.88 -34.73 22.04
C ARG A 306 -3.17 -34.37 20.74
N MET A 307 -1.99 -34.94 20.49
CA MET A 307 -1.16 -34.62 19.32
C MET A 307 -1.94 -34.74 17.99
N GLU A 308 -2.80 -35.74 17.84
CA GLU A 308 -3.55 -36.01 16.62
C GLU A 308 -4.56 -34.92 16.25
N ASN A 309 -5.08 -34.19 17.23
CA ASN A 309 -6.13 -33.19 17.03
C ASN A 309 -5.77 -31.79 17.54
N SER A 310 -4.48 -31.49 17.66
CA SER A 310 -3.97 -30.25 18.27
C SER A 310 -3.11 -29.45 17.30
N ARG A 311 -2.53 -28.34 17.75
CA ARG A 311 -1.64 -27.54 16.90
C ARG A 311 -0.27 -28.22 16.80
N LEU A 312 -0.12 -29.17 15.88
CA LEU A 312 1.18 -29.79 15.50
C LEU A 312 1.87 -28.96 14.41
N PHE A 313 3.16 -28.67 14.60
CA PHE A 313 3.95 -27.86 13.68
C PHE A 313 5.43 -28.25 13.71
N HIS A 314 6.12 -28.00 12.60
CA HIS A 314 7.57 -28.16 12.45
C HIS A 314 8.23 -26.78 12.50
N MET A 315 9.19 -26.57 13.39
CA MET A 315 9.81 -25.27 13.63
C MET A 315 11.26 -25.19 13.18
N PHE A 316 11.67 -24.01 12.71
CA PHE A 316 13.02 -23.68 12.28
C PHE A 316 13.47 -22.36 12.90
N PHE A 317 14.74 -22.31 13.30
CA PHE A 317 15.38 -21.15 13.92
C PHE A 317 16.79 -21.00 13.34
N PHE A 318 17.10 -19.85 12.76
CA PHE A 318 18.36 -19.66 12.06
C PHE A 318 18.75 -18.18 11.95
N ASP A 319 20.03 -17.94 11.72
CA ASP A 319 20.56 -16.60 11.43
C ASP A 319 20.91 -16.46 9.95
N ALA A 320 20.64 -15.29 9.39
CA ALA A 320 20.91 -15.00 7.99
C ALA A 320 21.33 -13.54 7.77
N GLY A 321 22.34 -13.34 6.92
CA GLY A 321 23.00 -12.06 6.63
C GLY A 321 22.82 -11.63 5.20
#